data_AF-A0A258CD66-F1
#
_entry.id   AF-A0A258CD66-F1
#
_cell.length_a   1.000
_cell.length_b   1.000
_cell.length_c   1.000
_cell.angle_alpha   90.00
_cell.angle_beta   90.00
_cell.angle_gamma   90.00
#
_symmetry.space_group_name_H-M   'P 1'
#
loop_
_entity.id
_entity.type
_entity.pdbx_description
1 polymer ?
#
loop_
_entity_poly.entity_id
_entity_poly.type
_entity_poly.pdbx_seq_one_letter_code
_entity_poly.pdbx_strand_id
1 'polypeptide(L)' 'MAYTTFNRNINDQLKEPMFFGNAVNVSRYDQQKYPIFEKLIEKQLSFFWRPEEIDVSKDRIDFQQLPEHEKHIFISN' A
#
# COMPACT_ATOMS: atom_id res chain seq x y z
N MET A 1 0.92 -20.04 -19.87
CA MET A 1 -0.30 -19.27 -20.21
C MET A 1 0.12 -17.84 -20.48
N ALA A 2 -0.35 -17.23 -21.55
CA ALA A 2 -0.12 -15.79 -21.77
C ALA A 2 -0.92 -14.98 -20.75
N TYR A 3 -0.38 -13.86 -20.29
CA TYR A 3 -1.10 -12.91 -19.45
C TYR A 3 -2.34 -12.38 -20.19
N THR A 4 -3.44 -12.21 -19.47
CA THR A 4 -4.66 -11.57 -19.98
C THR A 4 -5.17 -10.58 -18.94
N THR A 5 -5.62 -9.41 -19.40
CA THR A 5 -6.24 -8.40 -18.54
C THR A 5 -7.65 -8.80 -18.10
N PHE A 6 -8.32 -9.66 -18.85
CA PHE A 6 -9.64 -10.18 -18.51
C PHE A 6 -9.80 -11.62 -18.96
N ASN A 7 -9.87 -12.55 -18.00
CA ASN A 7 -10.12 -13.96 -18.28
C ASN A 7 -11.62 -14.22 -18.46
N ARG A 8 -12.03 -14.76 -19.61
CA ARG A 8 -13.45 -15.06 -19.92
C ARG A 8 -13.96 -16.34 -19.24
N ASN A 9 -13.06 -17.17 -18.71
CA ASN A 9 -13.44 -18.39 -18.01
C ASN A 9 -14.09 -18.05 -16.67
N ILE A 10 -15.23 -18.67 -16.39
CA ILE A 10 -15.90 -18.57 -15.09
C ILE A 10 -15.18 -19.53 -14.13
N ASN A 11 -14.49 -18.99 -13.12
CA ASN A 11 -13.75 -19.75 -12.13
C ASN A 11 -14.22 -19.43 -10.70
N ASP A 12 -13.98 -20.37 -9.79
CA ASP A 12 -14.22 -20.16 -8.35
C ASP A 12 -12.99 -19.50 -7.71
N GLN A 13 -13.08 -18.18 -7.51
CA GLN A 13 -12.01 -17.35 -6.98
C GLN A 13 -11.56 -17.76 -5.57
N LEU A 14 -12.42 -18.45 -4.79
CA LEU A 14 -12.07 -18.93 -3.44
C LEU A 14 -11.16 -20.18 -3.49
N LYS A 15 -11.07 -20.84 -4.65
CA LYS A 15 -10.23 -22.04 -4.85
C LYS A 15 -8.89 -21.75 -5.51
N GLU A 16 -8.77 -20.67 -6.27
CA GLU A 16 -7.52 -20.28 -6.96
C GLU A 16 -6.32 -20.12 -6.01
N PRO A 17 -5.09 -20.53 -6.41
CA PRO A 17 -3.88 -20.20 -5.64
C PRO A 17 -3.64 -18.68 -5.65
N MET A 18 -2.92 -18.18 -4.66
CA MET A 18 -2.62 -16.74 -4.55
C MET A 18 -1.79 -16.22 -5.74
N PHE A 19 -0.92 -17.08 -6.27
CA PHE A 19 -0.03 -16.78 -7.38
C PHE A 19 -0.13 -17.89 -8.44
N PHE A 20 0.18 -17.52 -9.69
CA PHE A 20 0.27 -18.45 -10.82
C PHE A 20 -1.02 -19.22 -11.19
N GLY A 21 -2.18 -18.80 -10.66
CA GLY A 21 -3.50 -19.26 -11.07
C GLY A 21 -4.04 -18.51 -12.29
N ASN A 22 -5.36 -18.57 -12.48
CA ASN A 22 -6.03 -17.76 -13.50
C ASN A 22 -5.93 -16.26 -13.18
N ALA A 23 -5.70 -15.42 -14.20
CA ALA A 23 -5.76 -13.97 -14.03
C ALA A 23 -7.17 -13.52 -13.59
N VAL A 24 -7.24 -12.51 -12.72
CA VAL A 24 -8.49 -11.97 -12.18
C VAL A 24 -9.37 -11.42 -13.32
N ASN A 25 -10.66 -11.74 -13.26
CA ASN A 25 -11.68 -11.26 -14.20
C ASN A 25 -12.53 -10.15 -13.57
N VAL A 26 -13.24 -10.44 -12.50
CA VAL A 26 -14.10 -9.51 -11.76
C VAL A 26 -13.41 -9.10 -10.47
N SER A 27 -13.16 -7.80 -10.30
CA SER A 27 -12.70 -7.21 -9.04
C SER A 27 -13.87 -7.04 -8.08
N ARG A 28 -14.03 -8.00 -7.15
CA ARG A 28 -15.10 -8.02 -6.13
C ARG A 28 -14.51 -8.09 -4.72
N TYR A 29 -15.24 -7.56 -3.73
CA TYR A 29 -14.78 -7.39 -2.34
C TYR A 29 -15.79 -7.91 -1.29
N ASP A 30 -16.82 -8.64 -1.73
CA ASP A 30 -17.84 -9.21 -0.85
C ASP A 30 -17.45 -10.60 -0.27
N GLN A 31 -16.43 -11.25 -0.84
CA GLN A 31 -15.88 -12.51 -0.36
C GLN A 31 -14.37 -12.59 -0.64
N GLN A 32 -13.61 -13.20 0.26
CA GLN A 32 -12.16 -13.34 0.12
C GLN A 32 -11.69 -14.75 0.49
N LYS A 33 -10.77 -15.31 -0.32
CA LYS A 33 -10.04 -16.54 0.06
C LYS A 33 -9.17 -16.29 1.29
N TYR A 34 -8.55 -15.11 1.38
CA TYR A 34 -7.71 -14.68 2.49
C TYR A 34 -8.20 -13.32 3.01
N PRO A 35 -9.06 -13.29 4.05
CA PRO A 35 -9.64 -12.04 4.56
C PRO A 35 -8.63 -11.01 5.10
N ILE A 36 -7.37 -11.40 5.34
CA ILE A 36 -6.33 -10.49 5.79
C ILE A 36 -6.05 -9.37 4.77
N PHE A 37 -6.14 -9.65 3.46
CA PHE A 37 -5.89 -8.62 2.46
C PHE A 37 -7.00 -7.57 2.42
N GLU A 38 -8.26 -7.96 2.62
CA GLU A 38 -9.36 -6.99 2.78
C GLU A 38 -9.12 -6.10 3.99
N LYS A 39 -8.79 -6.70 5.14
CA LYS A 39 -8.47 -5.95 6.37
C LYS A 39 -7.30 -4.99 6.16
N LEU A 40 -6.27 -5.37 5.41
CA LEU A 40 -5.14 -4.50 5.10
C LEU A 40 -5.53 -3.37 4.13
N ILE A 41 -6.40 -3.64 3.13
CA ILE A 41 -6.94 -2.61 2.23
C ILE A 41 -7.75 -1.60 3.03
N GLU A 42 -8.71 -2.05 3.84
CA GLU A 42 -9.51 -1.18 4.72
C GLU A 42 -8.61 -0.38 5.66
N LYS A 43 -7.60 -1.02 6.26
CA LYS A 43 -6.66 -0.36 7.17
C LYS A 43 -5.82 0.69 6.45
N GLN A 44 -5.31 0.39 5.25
CA GLN A 44 -4.54 1.33 4.44
C GLN A 44 -5.39 2.54 4.03
N LEU A 45 -6.64 2.31 3.62
CA LEU A 45 -7.60 3.39 3.31
C LEU A 45 -7.91 4.23 4.55
N SER A 46 -8.04 3.60 5.72
CA SER A 46 -8.26 4.31 7.00
C SER A 46 -7.07 5.18 7.43
N PHE A 47 -5.88 4.92 6.87
CA PHE A 47 -4.67 5.68 7.10
C PHE A 47 -4.41 6.74 6.03
N PHE A 48 -5.38 7.07 5.18
CA PHE A 48 -5.20 8.15 4.21
C PHE A 48 -4.94 9.48 4.92
N TRP A 49 -3.80 10.10 4.61
CA TRP A 49 -3.41 11.44 5.05
C TRP A 49 -2.67 12.14 3.90
N ARG A 50 -2.66 13.46 3.90
CA ARG A 50 -1.90 14.23 2.88
C ARG A 50 -0.71 14.94 3.53
N PRO A 51 0.49 14.90 2.92
CA PRO A 51 1.67 15.56 3.47
C PRO A 51 1.48 17.05 3.77
N GLU A 52 0.73 17.76 2.93
CA GLU A 52 0.48 19.20 3.11
C GLU A 52 -0.43 19.53 4.30
N GLU A 53 -1.06 18.53 4.94
CA GLU A 53 -1.88 18.70 6.14
C GLU A 53 -1.04 18.85 7.42
N ILE A 54 0.27 18.56 7.34
CA ILE A 54 1.20 18.66 8.47
C ILE A 54 2.07 19.91 8.31
N ASP A 55 1.99 20.82 9.29
CA ASP A 55 2.84 22.01 9.33
C ASP A 55 4.27 21.62 9.71
N VAL A 56 5.20 21.84 8.78
CA VAL A 56 6.66 21.62 8.93
C VAL A 56 7.44 22.94 8.84
N SER A 57 6.78 24.08 9.02
CA SER A 57 7.40 25.41 8.88
C SER A 57 8.56 25.66 9.87
N LYS A 58 8.47 25.07 11.07
CA LYS A 58 9.49 25.17 12.12
C LYS A 58 10.72 24.30 11.85
N ASP A 59 10.55 23.17 11.18
CA ASP A 59 11.59 22.16 10.96
C ASP A 59 12.83 22.74 10.28
N ARG A 60 12.66 23.74 9.41
CA ARG A 60 13.79 24.44 8.77
C ARG A 60 14.70 25.12 9.79
N ILE A 61 14.12 25.82 10.77
CA ILE A 61 14.89 26.56 11.79
C ILE A 61 15.54 25.56 12.74
N ASP A 62 14.77 24.56 13.19
CA ASP A 62 15.26 23.53 14.10
C ASP A 62 16.43 22.76 13.46
N PHE A 63 16.30 22.35 12.19
CA PHE A 63 17.36 21.66 11.46
C PHE A 63 18.64 22.50 11.33
N GLN A 64 18.52 23.82 11.11
CA GLN A 64 19.70 24.70 11.04
C GLN A 64 20.43 24.84 12.39
N GLN A 65 19.70 24.75 13.50
CA GLN A 65 20.25 24.86 14.85
C GLN A 65 20.90 23.55 15.35
N LEU A 66 20.64 22.41 14.70
CA LEU A 66 21.26 21.15 15.07
C LEU A 66 22.80 21.18 14.93
N PRO A 67 23.54 20.53 15.85
CA PRO A 67 24.95 20.20 15.67
C PRO A 67 25.20 19.43 14.38
N GLU A 68 26.39 19.55 13.80
CA GLU A 68 26.71 18.95 12.50
C GLU A 68 26.56 17.42 12.48
N HIS A 69 26.91 16.75 13.58
CA HIS A 69 26.75 15.31 13.70
C HIS A 69 25.26 14.90 13.75
N GLU A 70 24.39 15.70 14.39
CA GLU A 70 22.95 15.45 14.44
C GLU A 70 22.29 15.74 13.09
N LYS A 71 22.73 16.81 12.39
CA LYS A 71 22.33 17.06 11.00
C LYS A 71 22.64 15.84 10.14
N HIS A 72 23.87 15.33 10.18
CA HIS A 72 24.26 14.16 9.42
C HIS A 72 23.36 12.95 9.71
N ILE A 73 23.07 12.66 10.99
CA ILE A 73 22.18 11.56 11.40
C ILE A 73 20.76 11.75 10.84
N PHE A 74 20.21 12.97 10.88
CA PHE A 74 18.83 13.26 10.49
C PHE A 74 18.56 13.05 8.99
N ILE A 75 19.53 13.33 8.11
CA ILE A 75 19.40 13.14 6.65
C ILE A 75 19.79 11.72 6.21
N SER A 76 20.62 11.00 6.98
CA SER A 76 21.27 9.78 6.51
C SER A 76 20.62 8.47 6.97
N ASN A 77 19.65 8.53 7.89
CA ASN A 77 18.76 7.39 8.20
C ASN A 77 17.60 7.33 7.21
#